data_AF-A0A7V8FMW0-F1
#
_entry.id   AF-A0A7V8FMW0-F1
#
_cell.length_a   1.000
_cell.length_b   1.000
_cell.length_c   1.000
_cell.angle_alpha   90.00
_cell.angle_beta   90.00
_cell.angle_gamma   90.00
#
_symmetry.space_group_name_H-M   'P 1'
#
loop_
_entity.id
_entity.type
_entity.pdbx_description
1 polymer ?
#
loop_
_entity_poly.entity_id
_entity_poly.type
_entity_poly.pdbx_seq_one_letter_code
_entity_poly.pdbx_strand_id
1 'polypeptide(L)'
;MLLEGRTSTIYSQNALMQLQLAQDLGPDGADLRRWTLDGLKAFARYAYDETGNTFRPMLANGTDLSNYALRRDGYYGPKGTVFRPYAAGSEFLLSYARAFTLEPDAELWRAARGIALGQGLGDIGQAPGRAVHVDTHTRNSDPYAIFALIDLWRATQDRRYLDVAQTVADNIVRQHLHGGFFMKDARLQYAAIDDIDPYALLALEATLRKQPQAVAPFLNGSGFTEGAYRLPDGRVRVSTRDDELLALKLGQTLAPHGEPSDAPPGWRRDENRERVRSLFSSTPRP
;
A
#
# COMPACT_ATOMS: atom_id res chain seq x y z
N MET A 1 8.73 7.10 14.14
CA MET A 1 9.08 7.59 12.78
C MET A 1 7.92 7.28 11.87
N LEU A 2 7.32 8.28 11.24
CA LEU A 2 6.25 8.14 10.26
C LEU A 2 6.85 8.27 8.85
N LEU A 3 7.45 7.18 8.38
CA LEU A 3 8.14 7.09 7.08
C LEU A 3 7.41 6.09 6.18
N GLU A 4 7.69 6.15 4.87
CA GLU A 4 7.19 5.21 3.87
C GLU A 4 7.36 3.74 4.31
N GLY A 5 6.35 2.93 4.02
CA GLY A 5 6.20 1.55 4.49
C GLY A 5 5.76 1.43 5.95
N ARG A 6 6.28 2.26 6.88
CA ARG A 6 5.80 2.26 8.29
C ARG A 6 4.38 2.77 8.39
N THR A 7 4.10 3.85 7.67
CA THR A 7 2.79 4.47 7.59
C THR A 7 1.79 3.55 6.89
N SER A 8 2.19 2.73 5.92
CA SER A 8 1.33 1.70 5.33
C SER A 8 0.92 0.64 6.36
N THR A 9 1.85 0.18 7.21
CA THR A 9 1.51 -0.76 8.30
C THR A 9 0.54 -0.14 9.31
N ILE A 10 0.70 1.13 9.70
CA ILE A 10 -0.13 1.79 10.71
C ILE A 10 -1.48 2.25 10.14
N TYR A 11 -1.47 2.98 9.04
CA TYR A 11 -2.62 3.69 8.51
C TYR A 11 -3.29 3.00 7.30
N SER A 12 -2.79 1.84 6.88
CA SER A 12 -3.51 0.92 5.98
C SER A 12 -3.78 -0.41 6.67
N GLN A 13 -2.77 -1.27 6.86
CA GLN A 13 -2.98 -2.65 7.35
C GLN A 13 -3.63 -2.71 8.73
N ASN A 14 -3.04 -2.02 9.72
CA ASN A 14 -3.62 -1.98 11.07
C ASN A 14 -4.98 -1.30 11.08
N ALA A 15 -5.15 -0.19 10.34
CA ALA A 15 -6.42 0.50 10.24
C ALA A 15 -7.54 -0.38 9.67
N LEU A 16 -7.30 -1.09 8.56
CA LEU A 16 -8.32 -1.95 7.94
C LEU A 16 -8.77 -3.06 8.88
N MET A 17 -7.82 -3.69 9.58
CA MET A 17 -8.13 -4.73 10.57
C MET A 17 -8.91 -4.15 11.76
N GLN A 18 -8.46 -3.03 12.34
CA GLN A 18 -9.12 -2.44 13.51
C GLN A 18 -10.51 -1.89 13.20
N LEU A 19 -10.73 -1.30 12.01
CA LEU A 19 -12.04 -0.84 11.58
C LEU A 19 -13.02 -2.01 11.43
N GLN A 20 -12.58 -3.13 10.84
CA GLN A 20 -13.41 -4.34 10.75
C GLN A 20 -13.70 -4.91 12.13
N LEU A 21 -12.67 -5.09 12.97
CA LEU A 21 -12.84 -5.62 14.33
C LEU A 21 -13.76 -4.74 15.17
N ALA A 22 -13.65 -3.43 15.06
CA ALA A 22 -14.53 -2.50 15.77
C ALA A 22 -16.00 -2.62 15.32
N GLN A 23 -16.25 -2.89 14.03
CA GLN A 23 -17.60 -3.21 13.54
C GLN A 23 -18.12 -4.51 14.16
N ASP A 24 -17.29 -5.56 14.12
CA ASP A 24 -17.66 -6.90 14.59
C ASP A 24 -17.97 -6.92 16.10
N LEU A 25 -17.26 -6.10 16.89
CA LEU A 25 -17.47 -5.96 18.34
C LEU A 25 -18.65 -5.05 18.71
N GLY A 26 -19.24 -4.33 17.75
CA GLY A 26 -20.34 -3.41 18.03
C GLY A 26 -19.98 -2.36 19.10
N PRO A 27 -20.81 -2.17 20.15
CA PRO A 27 -20.54 -1.19 21.22
C PRO A 27 -19.19 -1.39 21.93
N ASP A 28 -18.74 -2.64 22.11
CA ASP A 28 -17.47 -2.95 22.79
C ASP A 28 -16.25 -2.55 21.93
N GLY A 29 -16.46 -2.35 20.63
CA GLY A 29 -15.46 -1.85 19.69
C GLY A 29 -15.31 -0.32 19.65
N ALA A 30 -16.08 0.44 20.46
CA ALA A 30 -16.15 1.90 20.35
C ALA A 30 -14.79 2.60 20.53
N ASP A 31 -13.99 2.14 21.49
CA ASP A 31 -12.64 2.69 21.71
C ASP A 31 -11.69 2.37 20.57
N LEU A 32 -11.74 1.14 20.06
CA LEU A 32 -10.93 0.73 18.91
C LEU A 32 -11.27 1.57 17.68
N ARG A 33 -12.57 1.76 17.40
CA ARG A 33 -13.04 2.66 16.33
C ARG A 33 -12.47 4.06 16.51
N ARG A 34 -12.62 4.64 17.71
CA ARG A 34 -12.14 6.00 18.00
C ARG A 34 -10.63 6.12 17.77
N TRP A 35 -9.82 5.21 18.30
CA TRP A 35 -8.37 5.26 18.15
C TRP A 35 -7.93 5.20 16.68
N THR A 36 -8.54 4.32 15.89
CA THR A 36 -8.21 4.20 14.47
C THR A 36 -8.61 5.44 13.68
N LEU A 37 -9.82 5.97 13.92
CA LEU A 37 -10.31 7.18 13.26
C LEU A 37 -9.47 8.41 13.63
N ASP A 38 -9.18 8.62 14.91
CA ASP A 38 -8.35 9.73 15.38
C ASP A 38 -6.94 9.67 14.76
N GLY A 39 -6.36 8.47 14.66
CA GLY A 39 -5.06 8.25 14.02
C GLY A 39 -5.07 8.60 12.52
N LEU A 40 -6.08 8.15 11.78
CA LEU A 40 -6.21 8.45 10.35
C LEU A 40 -6.44 9.93 10.08
N LYS A 41 -7.29 10.58 10.89
CA LYS A 41 -7.55 12.03 10.80
C LYS A 41 -6.29 12.84 11.11
N ALA A 42 -5.53 12.46 12.14
CA ALA A 42 -4.26 13.10 12.43
C ALA A 42 -3.27 12.93 11.27
N PHE A 43 -3.16 11.72 10.70
CA PHE A 43 -2.25 11.50 9.58
C PHE A 43 -2.65 12.30 8.33
N ALA A 44 -3.94 12.36 8.00
CA ALA A 44 -4.45 13.20 6.92
C ALA A 44 -4.14 14.69 7.18
N ARG A 45 -4.40 15.16 8.38
CA ARG A 45 -4.21 16.57 8.75
C ARG A 45 -2.75 17.02 8.67
N TYR A 46 -1.83 16.21 9.18
CA TYR A 46 -0.43 16.61 9.36
C TYR A 46 0.49 16.17 8.22
N ALA A 47 0.26 14.99 7.65
CA ALA A 47 1.17 14.41 6.66
C ALA A 47 0.69 14.55 5.22
N TYR A 48 -0.62 14.59 4.96
CA TYR A 48 -1.14 14.58 3.60
C TYR A 48 -1.05 15.94 2.93
N ASP A 49 -0.46 15.97 1.74
CA ASP A 49 -0.48 17.09 0.82
C ASP A 49 -1.36 16.75 -0.39
N GLU A 50 -2.50 17.44 -0.48
CA GLU A 50 -3.47 17.28 -1.57
C GLU A 50 -2.90 17.67 -2.93
N THR A 51 -2.04 18.69 -2.98
CA THR A 51 -1.56 19.25 -4.26
C THR A 51 -0.75 18.22 -5.04
N GLY A 52 0.13 17.49 -4.34
CA GLY A 52 0.96 16.45 -4.94
C GLY A 52 0.42 15.03 -4.81
N ASN A 53 -0.70 14.83 -4.10
CA ASN A 53 -1.12 13.50 -3.62
C ASN A 53 0.04 12.74 -2.92
N THR A 54 0.66 13.39 -1.93
CA THR A 54 1.80 12.80 -1.21
C THR A 54 1.61 12.84 0.30
N PHE A 55 2.30 11.93 1.00
CA PHE A 55 2.53 12.04 2.43
C PHE A 55 3.95 12.54 2.69
N ARG A 56 4.05 13.47 3.64
CA ARG A 56 5.32 13.95 4.17
C ARG A 56 5.94 12.86 5.07
N PRO A 57 7.26 12.62 4.98
CA PRO A 57 7.96 11.87 6.02
C PRO A 57 7.99 12.71 7.30
N MET A 58 7.63 12.13 8.45
CA MET A 58 7.48 12.88 9.69
C MET A 58 8.01 12.15 10.94
N LEU A 59 8.27 12.94 11.99
CA LEU A 59 8.25 12.44 13.37
C LEU A 59 6.82 12.55 13.93
N ALA A 60 6.48 11.68 14.86
CA ALA A 60 5.13 11.64 15.45
C ALA A 60 4.81 12.87 16.33
N ASN A 61 5.81 13.69 16.68
CA ASN A 61 5.61 14.98 17.34
C ASN A 61 5.24 16.12 16.37
N GLY A 62 5.03 15.81 15.08
CA GLY A 62 4.67 16.78 14.04
C GLY A 62 5.85 17.39 13.28
N THR A 63 7.10 17.00 13.58
CA THR A 63 8.26 17.49 12.82
C THR A 63 8.22 16.93 11.39
N ASP A 64 8.18 17.82 10.41
CA ASP A 64 8.29 17.50 8.98
C ASP A 64 9.75 17.20 8.62
N LEU A 65 9.97 16.08 7.92
CA LEU A 65 11.28 15.63 7.45
C LEU A 65 11.40 15.71 5.92
N SER A 66 10.49 16.39 5.23
CA SER A 66 10.52 16.56 3.79
C SER A 66 11.84 17.19 3.35
N ASN A 67 12.55 16.51 2.45
CA ASN A 67 13.87 16.86 1.93
C ASN A 67 14.99 16.88 3.00
N TYR A 68 14.80 16.25 4.14
CA TYR A 68 15.84 16.11 5.16
C TYR A 68 16.92 15.12 4.71
N ALA A 69 18.16 15.60 4.63
CA ALA A 69 19.34 14.77 4.37
C ALA A 69 19.91 14.19 5.68
N LEU A 70 20.02 12.86 5.76
CA LEU A 70 20.61 12.16 6.90
C LEU A 70 22.05 12.63 7.15
N ARG A 71 22.33 13.06 8.39
CA ARG A 71 23.64 13.62 8.76
C ARG A 71 24.70 12.56 9.07
N ARG A 72 24.29 11.31 9.27
CA ARG A 72 25.13 10.15 9.60
C ARG A 72 24.46 8.87 9.14
N ASP A 73 25.24 7.81 9.03
CA ASP A 73 24.73 6.46 8.75
C ASP A 73 23.85 5.96 9.90
N GLY A 74 22.87 5.13 9.59
CA GLY A 74 22.06 4.46 10.61
C GLY A 74 20.99 3.54 10.02
N TYR A 75 20.04 3.16 10.88
CA TYR A 75 18.96 2.24 10.52
C TYR A 75 18.05 2.74 9.39
N TYR A 76 17.92 4.06 9.23
CA TYR A 76 17.05 4.66 8.21
C TYR A 76 17.77 5.02 6.91
N GLY A 77 19.04 4.63 6.78
CA GLY A 77 19.84 4.82 5.57
C GLY A 77 21.26 5.33 5.85
N PRO A 78 22.12 5.29 4.82
CA PRO A 78 23.44 5.92 4.87
C PRO A 78 23.34 7.46 4.93
N LYS A 79 24.40 8.11 5.41
CA LYS A 79 24.58 9.57 5.40
C LYS A 79 24.35 10.11 3.98
N GLY A 80 23.61 11.21 3.89
CA GLY A 80 23.25 11.84 2.62
C GLY A 80 21.95 11.35 2.00
N THR A 81 21.37 10.23 2.48
CA THR A 81 20.01 9.82 2.10
C THR A 81 19.02 10.94 2.39
N VAL A 82 18.18 11.29 1.42
CA VAL A 82 17.18 12.35 1.56
C VAL A 82 15.80 11.74 1.72
N PHE A 83 15.11 12.05 2.81
CA PHE A 83 13.69 11.68 2.94
C PHE A 83 12.85 12.59 2.05
N ARG A 84 12.12 12.01 1.11
CA ARG A 84 11.21 12.74 0.21
C ARG A 84 9.77 12.47 0.57
N PRO A 85 8.84 13.40 0.28
CA PRO A 85 7.43 13.07 0.18
C PRO A 85 7.23 11.87 -0.75
N TYR A 86 6.30 10.98 -0.38
CA TYR A 86 6.00 9.77 -1.13
C TYR A 86 4.53 9.75 -1.53
N ALA A 87 4.22 9.18 -2.68
CA ALA A 87 2.85 9.16 -3.21
C ALA A 87 1.90 8.42 -2.27
N ALA A 88 0.70 8.95 -2.10
CA ALA A 88 -0.37 8.24 -1.43
C ALA A 88 -1.04 7.26 -2.41
N GLY A 89 -0.78 5.97 -2.20
CA GLY A 89 -1.32 4.88 -3.00
C GLY A 89 -2.78 4.53 -2.69
N SER A 90 -3.37 3.67 -3.52
CA SER A 90 -4.75 3.20 -3.37
C SER A 90 -4.99 2.41 -2.07
N GLU A 91 -3.95 1.87 -1.43
CA GLU A 91 -4.05 1.21 -0.13
C GLU A 91 -4.45 2.18 1.00
N PHE A 92 -4.12 3.47 0.84
CA PHE A 92 -4.59 4.54 1.72
C PHE A 92 -5.97 5.03 1.30
N LEU A 93 -6.27 5.09 0.00
CA LEU A 93 -7.64 5.37 -0.47
C LEU A 93 -8.64 4.41 0.19
N LEU A 94 -8.29 3.12 0.21
CA LEU A 94 -9.10 2.08 0.86
C LEU A 94 -9.29 2.34 2.36
N SER A 95 -8.24 2.66 3.12
CA SER A 95 -8.38 2.89 4.56
C SER A 95 -9.18 4.15 4.89
N TYR A 96 -9.00 5.24 4.13
CA TYR A 96 -9.80 6.45 4.28
C TYR A 96 -11.26 6.25 3.86
N ALA A 97 -11.53 5.54 2.76
CA ALA A 97 -12.89 5.20 2.34
C ALA A 97 -13.60 4.32 3.38
N ARG A 98 -12.92 3.30 3.92
CA ARG A 98 -13.48 2.43 4.95
C ARG A 98 -13.74 3.17 6.25
N ALA A 99 -12.80 4.01 6.69
CA ALA A 99 -13.00 4.87 7.85
C ALA A 99 -14.23 5.78 7.68
N PHE A 100 -14.40 6.35 6.49
CA PHE A 100 -15.56 7.19 6.17
C PHE A 100 -16.89 6.43 6.24
N THR A 101 -16.92 5.14 5.89
CA THR A 101 -18.15 4.32 6.03
C THR A 101 -18.62 4.19 7.48
N LEU A 102 -17.69 4.31 8.44
CA LEU A 102 -17.97 4.22 9.87
C LEU A 102 -18.29 5.58 10.49
N GLU A 103 -17.62 6.63 10.02
CA GLU A 103 -17.83 7.98 10.51
C GLU A 103 -17.61 8.98 9.37
N PRO A 104 -18.70 9.59 8.84
CA PRO A 104 -18.59 10.64 7.85
C PRO A 104 -17.84 11.85 8.43
N ASP A 105 -16.63 12.10 7.92
CA ASP A 105 -15.75 13.17 8.37
C ASP A 105 -15.08 13.85 7.17
N ALA A 106 -14.99 15.18 7.21
CA ALA A 106 -14.48 15.99 6.11
C ALA A 106 -12.98 15.77 5.85
N GLU A 107 -12.17 15.52 6.90
CA GLU A 107 -10.73 15.25 6.74
C GLU A 107 -10.49 13.88 6.09
N LEU A 108 -11.28 12.87 6.47
CA LEU A 108 -11.22 11.55 5.84
C LEU A 108 -11.62 11.63 4.36
N TRP A 109 -12.70 12.35 4.05
CA TRP A 109 -13.16 12.55 2.68
C TRP A 109 -12.15 13.36 1.85
N ARG A 110 -11.55 14.40 2.42
CA ARG A 110 -10.50 15.22 1.79
C ARG A 110 -9.32 14.36 1.34
N ALA A 111 -8.83 13.49 2.21
CA ALA A 111 -7.76 12.56 1.88
C ALA A 111 -8.18 11.56 0.80
N ALA A 112 -9.34 10.89 0.96
CA ALA A 112 -9.87 9.96 -0.04
C ALA A 112 -10.02 10.61 -1.43
N ARG A 113 -10.56 11.83 -1.50
CA ARG A 113 -10.75 12.56 -2.74
C ARG A 113 -9.44 12.91 -3.43
N GLY A 114 -8.48 13.43 -2.68
CA GLY A 114 -7.15 13.74 -3.22
C GLY A 114 -6.43 12.50 -3.75
N ILE A 115 -6.54 11.37 -3.04
CA ILE A 115 -5.94 10.10 -3.48
C ILE A 115 -6.63 9.58 -4.73
N ALA A 116 -7.96 9.58 -4.79
CA ALA A 116 -8.69 9.15 -6.00
C ALA A 116 -8.30 9.97 -7.24
N LEU A 117 -8.15 11.29 -7.08
CA LEU A 117 -7.64 12.18 -8.13
C LEU A 117 -6.21 11.80 -8.54
N GLY A 118 -5.31 11.63 -7.58
CA GLY A 118 -3.92 11.25 -7.81
C GLY A 118 -3.74 9.85 -8.42
N GLN A 119 -4.70 8.95 -8.21
CA GLN A 119 -4.76 7.61 -8.81
C GLN A 119 -5.44 7.60 -10.19
N GLY A 120 -5.89 8.77 -10.69
CA GLY A 120 -6.54 8.88 -11.99
C GLY A 120 -7.92 8.23 -12.05
N LEU A 121 -8.65 8.17 -10.92
CA LEU A 121 -10.02 7.65 -10.84
C LEU A 121 -11.08 8.74 -11.10
N GLY A 122 -10.64 9.97 -11.35
CA GLY A 122 -11.46 11.16 -11.43
C GLY A 122 -11.81 11.73 -10.05
N ASP A 123 -12.76 12.66 -10.02
CA ASP A 123 -13.18 13.35 -8.80
C ASP A 123 -14.36 12.62 -8.15
N ILE A 124 -14.14 12.02 -6.98
CA ILE A 124 -15.21 11.37 -6.19
C ILE A 124 -16.19 12.38 -5.58
N GLY A 125 -15.98 13.69 -5.76
CA GLY A 125 -16.88 14.76 -5.38
C GLY A 125 -16.42 15.56 -4.16
N GLN A 126 -16.91 16.79 -4.04
CA GLN A 126 -16.58 17.69 -2.91
C GLN A 126 -17.12 17.16 -1.57
N ALA A 127 -18.17 16.36 -1.64
CA ALA A 127 -18.80 15.64 -0.54
C ALA A 127 -19.48 14.39 -1.13
N PRO A 128 -19.89 13.40 -0.31
CA PRO A 128 -20.62 12.22 -0.78
C PRO A 128 -21.78 12.55 -1.72
N GLY A 129 -21.71 12.05 -2.96
CA GLY A 129 -22.75 12.21 -3.99
C GLY A 129 -22.86 13.63 -4.60
N ARG A 130 -22.03 14.59 -4.16
CA ARG A 130 -22.08 15.99 -4.62
C ARG A 130 -20.93 16.31 -5.56
N ALA A 131 -21.27 16.77 -6.76
CA ALA A 131 -20.30 17.15 -7.81
C ALA A 131 -19.30 16.02 -8.15
N VAL A 132 -19.81 14.80 -8.23
CA VAL A 132 -19.02 13.60 -8.57
C VAL A 132 -18.74 13.61 -10.08
N HIS A 133 -17.46 13.58 -10.43
CA HIS A 133 -16.92 13.55 -11.79
C HIS A 133 -15.83 12.47 -11.90
N VAL A 134 -16.22 11.23 -11.61
CA VAL A 134 -15.32 10.09 -11.71
C VAL A 134 -15.02 9.73 -13.17
N ASP A 135 -13.88 9.07 -13.39
CA ASP A 135 -13.36 8.76 -14.72
C ASP A 135 -13.64 7.29 -15.12
N THR A 136 -14.69 7.06 -15.91
CA THR A 136 -15.02 5.75 -16.50
C THR A 136 -14.13 5.37 -17.69
N HIS A 137 -13.12 6.19 -18.01
CA HIS A 137 -12.09 5.91 -19.01
C HIS A 137 -10.70 5.80 -18.38
N THR A 138 -10.62 5.67 -17.05
CA THR A 138 -9.36 5.50 -16.34
C THR A 138 -8.56 4.32 -16.87
N ARG A 139 -7.23 4.44 -16.84
CA ARG A 139 -6.30 3.35 -17.13
C ARG A 139 -5.87 2.58 -15.87
N ASN A 140 -6.34 3.00 -14.70
CA ASN A 140 -6.00 2.39 -13.43
C ASN A 140 -6.38 0.89 -13.44
N SER A 141 -5.44 0.04 -13.05
CA SER A 141 -5.59 -1.41 -12.91
C SER A 141 -5.23 -1.88 -11.50
N ASP A 142 -5.35 -1.00 -10.50
CA ASP A 142 -4.98 -1.31 -9.12
C ASP A 142 -6.13 -2.01 -8.37
N PRO A 143 -5.98 -3.25 -7.91
CA PRO A 143 -7.02 -3.96 -7.16
C PRO A 143 -7.45 -3.24 -5.88
N TYR A 144 -6.56 -2.48 -5.22
CA TYR A 144 -6.92 -1.69 -4.04
C TYR A 144 -7.98 -0.62 -4.37
N ALA A 145 -7.95 -0.06 -5.58
CA ALA A 145 -8.92 0.93 -6.02
C ALA A 145 -10.33 0.34 -6.12
N ILE A 146 -10.48 -0.91 -6.57
CA ILE A 146 -11.78 -1.60 -6.61
C ILE A 146 -12.36 -1.72 -5.20
N PHE A 147 -11.58 -2.20 -4.23
CA PHE A 147 -12.05 -2.32 -2.85
C PHE A 147 -12.49 -0.97 -2.28
N ALA A 148 -11.72 0.09 -2.55
CA ALA A 148 -12.05 1.42 -2.05
C ALA A 148 -13.32 1.98 -2.70
N LEU A 149 -13.51 1.79 -4.01
CA LEU A 149 -14.70 2.20 -4.75
C LEU A 149 -15.95 1.45 -4.28
N ILE A 150 -15.83 0.17 -3.91
CA ILE A 150 -16.90 -0.59 -3.26
C ILE A 150 -17.28 0.05 -1.92
N ASP A 151 -16.30 0.42 -1.09
CA ASP A 151 -16.57 1.05 0.21
C ASP A 151 -17.18 2.46 0.05
N LEU A 152 -16.74 3.25 -0.93
CA LEU A 152 -17.38 4.52 -1.29
C LEU A 152 -18.82 4.32 -1.76
N TRP A 153 -19.09 3.31 -2.60
CA TRP A 153 -20.46 2.96 -2.98
C TRP A 153 -21.30 2.54 -1.77
N ARG A 154 -20.77 1.74 -0.85
CA ARG A 154 -21.50 1.34 0.36
C ARG A 154 -21.92 2.55 1.20
N ALA A 155 -21.02 3.51 1.39
CA ALA A 155 -21.28 4.70 2.19
C ALA A 155 -22.28 5.68 1.55
N THR A 156 -22.38 5.69 0.22
CA THR A 156 -23.09 6.76 -0.51
C THR A 156 -24.27 6.28 -1.36
N GLN A 157 -24.28 4.99 -1.69
CA GLN A 157 -25.15 4.35 -2.68
C GLN A 157 -25.04 4.94 -4.10
N ASP A 158 -23.99 5.72 -4.39
CA ASP A 158 -23.78 6.31 -5.71
C ASP A 158 -23.17 5.29 -6.68
N ARG A 159 -23.96 4.87 -7.67
CA ARG A 159 -23.59 3.81 -8.61
C ARG A 159 -22.34 4.13 -9.42
N ARG A 160 -22.02 5.41 -9.63
CA ARG A 160 -20.88 5.86 -10.43
C ARG A 160 -19.55 5.29 -9.92
N TYR A 161 -19.41 5.06 -8.61
CA TYR A 161 -18.20 4.44 -8.06
C TYR A 161 -18.05 2.97 -8.52
N LEU A 162 -19.14 2.22 -8.63
CA LEU A 162 -19.10 0.85 -9.14
C LEU A 162 -18.89 0.80 -10.66
N ASP A 163 -19.27 1.84 -11.40
CA ASP A 163 -18.99 1.93 -12.84
C ASP A 163 -17.49 2.11 -13.11
N VAL A 164 -16.81 2.91 -12.28
CA VAL A 164 -15.33 3.01 -12.31
C VAL A 164 -14.70 1.70 -11.82
N ALA A 165 -15.23 1.06 -10.77
CA ALA A 165 -14.68 -0.20 -10.28
C ALA A 165 -14.73 -1.31 -11.35
N GLN A 166 -15.80 -1.37 -12.15
CA GLN A 166 -15.89 -2.24 -13.32
C GLN A 166 -14.85 -1.88 -14.38
N THR A 167 -14.61 -0.59 -14.63
CA THR A 167 -13.54 -0.15 -15.56
C THR A 167 -12.15 -0.59 -15.08
N VAL A 168 -11.87 -0.47 -13.79
CA VAL A 168 -10.61 -0.95 -13.19
C VAL A 168 -10.51 -2.48 -13.27
N ALA A 169 -11.61 -3.21 -13.05
CA ALA A 169 -11.67 -4.65 -13.21
C ALA A 169 -11.37 -5.09 -14.66
N ASP A 170 -11.96 -4.41 -15.65
CA ASP A 170 -11.66 -4.64 -17.07
C ASP A 170 -10.20 -4.34 -17.40
N ASN A 171 -9.61 -3.33 -16.75
CA ASN A 171 -8.18 -3.03 -16.89
C ASN A 171 -7.31 -4.14 -16.30
N ILE A 172 -7.62 -4.65 -15.10
CA ILE A 172 -6.91 -5.77 -14.47
C ILE A 172 -6.92 -6.99 -15.40
N VAL A 173 -8.09 -7.40 -15.89
CA VAL A 173 -8.19 -8.59 -16.77
C VAL A 173 -7.42 -8.37 -18.07
N ARG A 174 -7.48 -7.18 -18.68
CA ARG A 174 -6.75 -6.89 -19.92
C ARG A 174 -5.25 -6.80 -19.74
N GLN A 175 -4.79 -6.24 -18.63
CA GLN A 175 -3.39 -5.85 -18.44
C GLN A 175 -2.60 -6.84 -17.60
N HIS A 176 -3.24 -7.58 -16.70
CA HIS A 176 -2.54 -8.44 -15.75
C HIS A 176 -2.77 -9.95 -15.99
N LEU A 177 -3.82 -10.34 -16.72
CA LEU A 177 -4.06 -11.77 -17.00
C LEU A 177 -3.12 -12.27 -18.10
N HIS A 178 -2.12 -13.06 -17.71
CA HIS A 178 -1.08 -13.56 -18.59
C HIS A 178 -0.86 -15.05 -18.36
N GLY A 179 -1.00 -15.86 -19.42
CA GLY A 179 -0.76 -17.31 -19.33
C GLY A 179 -1.65 -18.05 -18.30
N GLY A 180 -2.82 -17.50 -17.97
CA GLY A 180 -3.73 -18.05 -16.96
C GLY A 180 -3.48 -17.59 -15.52
N PHE A 181 -2.51 -16.69 -15.29
CA PHE A 181 -2.20 -16.11 -13.98
C PHE A 181 -2.34 -14.59 -14.00
N PHE A 182 -2.56 -13.98 -12.84
CA PHE A 182 -2.49 -12.52 -12.67
C PHE A 182 -1.05 -12.10 -12.37
N MET A 183 -0.51 -11.18 -13.16
CA MET A 183 0.84 -10.65 -13.07
C MET A 183 0.87 -9.20 -13.57
N LYS A 184 1.44 -8.27 -12.81
CA LYS A 184 1.48 -6.84 -13.17
C LYS A 184 2.31 -6.51 -14.41
N ASP A 185 3.18 -7.42 -14.85
CA ASP A 185 3.98 -7.29 -16.06
C ASP A 185 4.16 -8.69 -16.67
N ALA A 186 3.81 -8.88 -17.94
CA ALA A 186 3.95 -10.14 -18.67
C ALA A 186 5.39 -10.69 -18.70
N ARG A 187 6.38 -9.86 -18.38
CA ARG A 187 7.79 -10.24 -18.32
C ARG A 187 8.21 -10.77 -16.95
N LEU A 188 7.36 -10.77 -15.93
CA LEU A 188 7.69 -11.38 -14.64
C LEU A 188 7.97 -12.87 -14.82
N GLN A 189 8.97 -13.38 -14.10
CA GLN A 189 9.37 -14.77 -14.18
C GLN A 189 8.39 -15.70 -13.44
N TYR A 190 7.75 -15.19 -12.39
CA TYR A 190 6.87 -15.94 -11.51
C TYR A 190 5.57 -15.17 -11.27
N ALA A 191 4.45 -15.88 -11.21
CA ALA A 191 3.19 -15.36 -10.69
C ALA A 191 3.08 -15.69 -9.20
N ALA A 192 2.59 -14.73 -8.40
CA ALA A 192 2.20 -15.00 -7.03
C ALA A 192 0.80 -15.63 -7.02
N ILE A 193 0.63 -16.78 -6.38
CA ILE A 193 -0.70 -17.39 -6.22
C ILE A 193 -1.57 -16.64 -5.20
N ASP A 194 -0.95 -15.78 -4.40
CA ASP A 194 -1.58 -14.87 -3.43
C ASP A 194 -1.83 -13.47 -4.04
N ASP A 195 -1.85 -13.36 -5.38
CA ASP A 195 -2.19 -12.10 -6.04
C ASP A 195 -3.65 -11.71 -5.71
N ILE A 196 -3.86 -10.42 -5.42
CA ILE A 196 -5.13 -9.90 -4.93
C ILE A 196 -6.05 -9.40 -6.05
N ASP A 197 -5.60 -9.37 -7.30
CA ASP A 197 -6.43 -9.10 -8.48
C ASP A 197 -7.71 -9.96 -8.49
N PRO A 198 -7.63 -11.31 -8.44
CA PRO A 198 -8.83 -12.14 -8.41
C PRO A 198 -9.70 -11.92 -7.17
N TYR A 199 -9.11 -11.54 -6.03
CA TYR A 199 -9.88 -11.19 -4.83
C TYR A 199 -10.72 -9.93 -5.09
N ALA A 200 -10.12 -8.86 -5.62
CA ALA A 200 -10.83 -7.63 -5.96
C ALA A 200 -11.96 -7.88 -6.97
N LEU A 201 -11.71 -8.69 -8.00
CA LEU A 201 -12.71 -9.08 -9.00
C LEU A 201 -13.89 -9.84 -8.36
N LEU A 202 -13.63 -10.79 -7.47
CA LEU A 202 -14.67 -11.53 -6.75
C LEU A 202 -15.48 -10.62 -5.82
N ALA A 203 -14.82 -9.69 -5.11
CA ALA A 203 -15.50 -8.75 -4.23
C ALA A 203 -16.42 -7.79 -5.00
N LEU A 204 -15.99 -7.35 -6.19
CA LEU A 204 -16.83 -6.56 -7.08
C LEU A 204 -18.04 -7.37 -7.56
N GLU A 205 -17.83 -8.59 -8.05
CA GLU A 205 -18.91 -9.45 -8.53
C GLU A 205 -19.93 -9.76 -7.42
N ALA A 206 -19.45 -10.10 -6.22
CA ALA A 206 -20.28 -10.32 -5.05
C ALA A 206 -21.12 -9.07 -4.71
N THR A 207 -20.52 -7.87 -4.82
CA THR A 207 -21.23 -6.60 -4.63
C THR A 207 -22.31 -6.39 -5.70
N LEU A 208 -22.00 -6.62 -6.97
CA LEU A 208 -22.97 -6.51 -8.08
C LEU A 208 -24.14 -7.48 -7.94
N ARG A 209 -23.88 -8.69 -7.43
CA ARG A 209 -24.90 -9.70 -7.14
C ARG A 209 -25.66 -9.47 -5.83
N LYS A 210 -25.38 -8.39 -5.11
CA LYS A 210 -25.96 -8.08 -3.78
C LYS A 210 -25.68 -9.18 -2.74
N GLN A 211 -24.52 -9.81 -2.84
CA GLN A 211 -24.04 -10.84 -1.91
C GLN A 211 -22.63 -10.49 -1.39
N PRO A 212 -22.39 -9.27 -0.88
CA PRO A 212 -21.05 -8.85 -0.44
C PRO A 212 -20.42 -9.77 0.62
N GLN A 213 -21.25 -10.45 1.42
CA GLN A 213 -20.84 -11.41 2.45
C GLN A 213 -20.34 -12.76 1.90
N ALA A 214 -20.50 -13.02 0.60
CA ALA A 214 -20.00 -14.25 -0.03
C ALA A 214 -18.47 -14.26 -0.18
N VAL A 215 -17.83 -13.10 0.01
CA VAL A 215 -16.39 -12.90 -0.07
C VAL A 215 -15.92 -12.35 1.28
N ALA A 216 -14.80 -12.86 1.79
CA ALA A 216 -14.25 -12.39 3.05
C ALA A 216 -13.91 -10.88 3.00
N PRO A 217 -13.89 -10.18 4.15
CA PRO A 217 -13.40 -8.81 4.19
C PRO A 217 -11.93 -8.73 3.81
N PHE A 218 -11.58 -7.86 2.88
CA PHE A 218 -10.18 -7.62 2.50
C PHE A 218 -9.48 -6.74 3.55
N LEU A 219 -8.44 -7.28 4.19
CA LEU A 219 -7.69 -6.63 5.27
C LEU A 219 -6.25 -6.26 4.89
N ASN A 220 -5.86 -6.43 3.62
CA ASN A 220 -4.51 -6.17 3.14
C ASN A 220 -3.40 -6.97 3.87
N GLY A 221 -3.67 -8.24 4.14
CA GLY A 221 -2.68 -9.20 4.63
C GLY A 221 -1.93 -9.85 3.48
N SER A 222 -0.64 -10.13 3.67
CA SER A 222 0.19 -10.91 2.75
C SER A 222 1.25 -11.70 3.51
N GLY A 223 1.74 -12.78 2.91
CA GLY A 223 2.87 -13.56 3.40
C GLY A 223 4.21 -13.06 2.84
N PHE A 224 5.30 -13.41 3.51
CA PHE A 224 6.66 -13.36 2.93
C PHE A 224 7.54 -14.42 3.60
N THR A 225 8.60 -14.81 2.90
CA THR A 225 9.63 -15.73 3.37
C THR A 225 10.98 -15.03 3.27
N GLU A 226 11.70 -14.92 4.38
CA GLU A 226 13.04 -14.34 4.41
C GLU A 226 14.07 -15.36 4.88
N GLY A 227 15.20 -15.47 4.18
CA GLY A 227 16.24 -16.40 4.56
C GLY A 227 17.52 -16.28 3.75
N ALA A 228 18.42 -17.22 3.97
CA ALA A 228 19.62 -17.39 3.14
C ALA A 228 19.24 -18.09 1.83
N TYR A 229 19.64 -17.53 0.70
CA TYR A 229 19.39 -18.05 -0.64
C TYR A 229 20.69 -18.34 -1.37
N ARG A 230 20.83 -19.53 -1.97
CA ARG A 230 22.04 -19.92 -2.72
C ARG A 230 21.96 -19.41 -4.16
N LEU A 231 22.92 -18.57 -4.55
CA LEU A 231 23.05 -18.01 -5.90
C LEU A 231 23.62 -19.05 -6.89
N PRO A 232 23.47 -18.83 -8.21
CA PRO A 232 23.97 -19.76 -9.24
C PRO A 232 25.47 -20.04 -9.17
N ASP A 233 26.27 -19.06 -8.74
CA ASP A 233 27.73 -19.19 -8.56
C ASP A 233 28.14 -19.90 -7.25
N GLY A 234 27.17 -20.39 -6.48
CA GLY A 234 27.38 -21.09 -5.22
C GLY A 234 27.51 -20.19 -3.99
N ARG A 235 27.56 -18.87 -4.14
CA ARG A 235 27.53 -17.93 -2.99
C ARG A 235 26.16 -17.96 -2.31
N VAL A 236 26.13 -17.54 -1.04
CA VAL A 236 24.90 -17.44 -0.25
C VAL A 236 24.56 -15.97 -0.03
N ARG A 237 23.37 -15.55 -0.48
CA ARG A 237 22.78 -14.24 -0.22
C ARG A 237 21.91 -14.33 1.02
N VAL A 238 22.35 -13.74 2.13
CA VAL A 238 21.57 -13.65 3.39
C VAL A 238 20.35 -12.75 3.20
N SER A 239 19.37 -12.73 4.12
CA SER A 239 18.23 -11.78 4.08
C SER A 239 17.56 -11.61 2.70
N THR A 240 17.44 -12.69 1.94
CA THR A 240 16.72 -12.70 0.67
C THR A 240 15.25 -12.92 0.96
N ARG A 241 14.39 -12.10 0.38
CA ARG A 241 12.94 -12.26 0.43
C ARG A 241 12.39 -12.87 -0.85
N ASP A 242 11.36 -13.68 -0.74
CA ASP A 242 10.58 -14.17 -1.87
C ASP A 242 9.98 -13.04 -2.71
N ASP A 243 9.61 -11.91 -2.10
CA ASP A 243 9.21 -10.69 -2.80
C ASP A 243 10.22 -10.25 -3.88
N GLU A 244 11.53 -10.44 -3.62
CA GLU A 244 12.58 -10.08 -4.57
C GLU A 244 12.64 -11.05 -5.75
N LEU A 245 12.31 -12.33 -5.52
CA LEU A 245 12.19 -13.34 -6.57
C LEU A 245 10.97 -13.06 -7.45
N LEU A 246 9.83 -12.72 -6.83
CA LEU A 246 8.59 -12.37 -7.52
C LEU A 246 8.72 -11.09 -8.35
N ALA A 247 9.69 -10.23 -8.03
CA ALA A 247 9.99 -9.03 -8.81
C ALA A 247 10.90 -9.27 -10.03
N LEU A 248 11.51 -10.46 -10.16
CA LEU A 248 12.42 -10.76 -11.28
C LEU A 248 11.66 -10.86 -12.59
N LYS A 249 12.19 -10.20 -13.63
CA LYS A 249 11.77 -10.42 -15.02
C LYS A 249 12.50 -11.60 -15.64
N LEU A 250 11.95 -12.13 -16.72
CA LEU A 250 12.57 -13.20 -17.51
C LEU A 250 14.04 -12.90 -17.82
N GLY A 251 14.91 -13.83 -17.42
CA GLY A 251 16.36 -13.72 -17.60
C GLY A 251 17.10 -12.91 -16.54
N GLN A 252 16.40 -12.26 -15.60
CA GLN A 252 17.04 -11.59 -14.46
C GLN A 252 17.37 -12.59 -13.34
N THR A 253 18.39 -12.26 -12.56
CA THR A 253 18.79 -13.00 -11.36
C THR A 253 18.91 -12.03 -10.19
N LEU A 254 18.81 -12.55 -8.96
CA LEU A 254 19.06 -11.74 -7.76
C LEU A 254 20.46 -11.12 -7.82
N ALA A 255 20.52 -9.80 -7.61
CA ALA A 255 21.77 -9.09 -7.46
C ALA A 255 22.44 -9.44 -6.12
N PRO A 256 23.78 -9.40 -6.02
CA PRO A 256 24.49 -9.44 -4.75
C PRO A 256 23.96 -8.35 -3.80
N HIS A 257 24.05 -8.57 -2.49
CA HIS A 257 23.68 -7.55 -1.50
C HIS A 257 24.50 -6.26 -1.72
N GLY A 258 23.82 -5.12 -1.77
CA GLY A 258 24.45 -3.81 -1.94
C GLY A 258 24.69 -3.35 -3.39
N GLU A 259 24.28 -4.11 -4.40
CA GLU A 259 24.17 -3.59 -5.77
C GLU A 259 22.72 -3.18 -6.10
N PRO A 260 22.50 -2.06 -6.79
CA PRO A 260 21.16 -1.58 -7.10
C PRO A 260 20.44 -2.61 -7.99
N SER A 261 19.47 -3.33 -7.42
CA SER A 261 18.44 -3.99 -8.22
C SER A 261 17.42 -2.96 -8.68
N ASP A 262 16.81 -3.16 -9.85
CA ASP A 262 15.71 -2.33 -10.37
C ASP A 262 14.41 -2.39 -9.52
N ALA A 263 14.48 -2.91 -8.29
CA ALA A 263 13.36 -2.96 -7.37
C ALA A 263 12.88 -1.54 -7.00
N PRO A 264 11.55 -1.33 -6.92
CA PRO A 264 10.96 -0.01 -6.71
C PRO A 264 11.44 0.67 -5.41
N PRO A 265 11.52 2.01 -5.39
CA PRO A 265 12.24 2.79 -4.36
C PRO A 265 11.77 2.57 -2.91
N GLY A 266 10.53 2.14 -2.68
CA GLY A 266 9.94 2.02 -1.35
C GLY A 266 10.43 0.82 -0.51
N TRP A 267 11.24 -0.08 -1.08
CA TRP A 267 11.55 -1.37 -0.46
C TRP A 267 13.04 -1.61 -0.19
N ARG A 268 13.93 -0.68 -0.54
CA ARG A 268 15.36 -0.82 -0.26
C ARG A 268 15.63 -0.53 1.21
N ARG A 269 15.74 -1.59 2.02
CA ARG A 269 16.36 -1.53 3.34
C ARG A 269 17.64 -2.35 3.31
N ASP A 270 18.67 -1.76 3.88
CA ASP A 270 19.86 -2.43 4.42
C ASP A 270 21.07 -2.64 3.49
N GLU A 271 21.83 -1.56 3.28
CA GLU A 271 23.28 -1.62 3.02
C GLU A 271 24.11 -1.75 4.31
N ASN A 272 23.50 -1.66 5.49
CA ASN A 272 24.21 -1.36 6.73
C ASN A 272 24.58 -2.58 7.61
N ARG A 273 24.22 -3.81 7.22
CA ARG A 273 24.46 -5.00 8.07
C ARG A 273 25.84 -5.64 7.89
N GLU A 274 26.47 -5.53 6.72
CA GLU A 274 27.79 -6.15 6.50
C GLU A 274 28.94 -5.37 7.16
N ARG A 275 28.82 -4.04 7.33
CA ARG A 275 29.83 -3.23 8.02
C ARG A 275 29.89 -3.44 9.54
N VAL A 276 28.81 -3.92 10.16
CA VAL A 276 28.82 -4.23 11.60
C VAL A 276 29.66 -5.49 11.87
N ARG A 277 29.72 -6.45 10.94
CA ARG A 277 30.58 -7.65 11.11
C ARG A 277 32.08 -7.33 11.01
N SER A 278 32.49 -6.34 10.22
CA SER A 278 33.91 -5.97 10.14
C SER A 278 34.43 -5.32 11.43
N LEU A 279 33.55 -4.74 12.25
CA LEU A 279 33.90 -4.14 13.55
C LEU A 279 34.06 -5.16 14.69
N PHE A 280 33.53 -6.39 14.55
CA PHE A 280 33.62 -7.43 15.58
C PHE A 280 34.60 -8.57 15.24
N SER A 281 35.32 -8.50 14.11
CA SER A 281 36.29 -9.51 13.69
C SER A 281 37.74 -9.23 14.13
N SER A 282 38.03 -8.10 14.76
CA SER A 282 39.38 -7.69 15.17
C SER A 282 39.68 -7.92 16.66
N THR A 283 39.31 -9.08 17.21
CA THR A 283 39.84 -9.53 18.50
C THR A 283 40.80 -10.71 18.26
N PRO A 284 42.10 -10.58 18.57
CA PRO A 284 43.00 -11.73 18.55
C PRO A 284 42.58 -12.68 19.67
N ARG A 285 42.36 -13.96 19.34
CA ARG A 285 42.29 -15.03 20.35
C ARG A 285 43.73 -15.41 20.76
N PRO A 286 43.93 -15.82 22.02
CA PRO A 286 45.26 -16.06 22.61
C PRO A 286 46.07 -17.15 21.91
#